data_AF-A0A3E0GV25-F1
#
_entry.id   AF-A0A3E0GV25-F1
#
_cell.length_a   1.000
_cell.length_b   1.000
_cell.length_c   1.000
_cell.angle_alpha   90.00
_cell.angle_beta   90.00
_cell.angle_gamma   90.00
#
_symmetry.space_group_name_H-M   'P 1'
#
loop_
_entity.id
_entity.type
_entity.pdbx_description
1 polymer ?
#
loop_
_entity_poly.entity_id
_entity_poly.type
_entity_poly.pdbx_seq_one_letter_code
_entity_poly.pdbx_strand_id
1 'polypeptide(L)' 'MADVRWLTDEQGDAWISFVTMGHMVRHATERALQVAGTDLTLAKYELLHCGTCESERRIRMGELATVSRHPETC' A
#
# COMPACT_ATOMS: atom_id res chain seq x y z
N MET A 1 -6.23 -25.19 26.03
CA MET A 1 -5.66 -23.84 25.83
C MET A 1 -4.71 -23.96 24.66
N ALA A 2 -4.90 -23.18 23.60
CA ALA A 2 -4.01 -23.21 22.45
C ALA A 2 -2.62 -22.72 22.90
N ASP A 3 -1.59 -23.49 22.56
CA ASP A 3 -0.20 -23.17 22.89
C ASP A 3 0.21 -21.89 22.14
N VAL A 4 0.63 -20.86 22.88
CA VAL A 4 0.96 -19.55 22.30
C VAL A 4 2.37 -19.62 21.74
N ARG A 5 2.48 -19.62 20.41
CA ARG A 5 3.77 -19.63 19.73
C ARG A 5 4.30 -18.20 19.57
N TRP A 6 5.19 -17.82 20.47
CA TRP A 6 5.96 -16.58 20.35
C TRP A 6 6.91 -16.62 19.16
N LEU A 7 7.20 -15.44 18.60
CA LEU A 7 8.27 -15.29 17.62
C LEU A 7 9.62 -15.58 18.27
N THR A 8 10.52 -16.20 17.52
CA THR A 8 11.94 -16.21 17.89
C THR A 8 12.53 -14.81 17.70
N ASP A 9 13.71 -14.55 18.27
CA ASP A 9 14.38 -13.27 18.14
C ASP A 9 14.60 -12.89 16.66
N GLU A 10 15.09 -13.84 15.84
CA GLU A 10 15.27 -13.64 14.39
C GLU A 10 13.95 -13.30 13.69
N GLN A 11 12.85 -13.96 14.06
CA GLN A 11 11.53 -13.68 13.50
C GLN A 11 11.01 -12.31 13.95
N GLY A 12 11.31 -11.91 15.19
CA GLY A 12 11.00 -10.60 15.73
C GLY A 12 11.73 -9.49 14.97
N ASP A 13 13.05 -9.64 14.78
CA ASP A 13 13.88 -8.66 14.06
C ASP A 13 13.45 -8.51 12.60
N ALA A 14 13.18 -9.63 11.92
CA ALA A 14 12.67 -9.63 10.56
C ALA A 14 11.30 -8.93 10.47
N TRP A 15 10.41 -9.22 11.43
CA TRP A 15 9.08 -8.63 11.48
C TRP A 15 9.12 -7.12 11.72
N ILE A 16 9.92 -6.67 12.69
CA ILE A 16 10.11 -5.24 13.00
C ILE A 16 10.66 -4.52 11.78
N SER A 17 11.70 -5.07 11.15
CA SER A 17 12.31 -4.48 9.96
C SER A 17 11.30 -4.33 8.82
N PHE A 18 10.50 -5.36 8.57
CA PHE A 18 9.44 -5.33 7.56
C PHE A 18 8.40 -4.23 7.85
N VAL A 19 7.89 -4.17 9.08
CA VAL A 19 6.88 -3.17 9.49
C VAL A 19 7.45 -1.75 9.41
N THR A 20 8.65 -1.52 9.93
CA THR A 20 9.31 -0.22 9.91
C THR A 20 9.54 0.26 8.47
N MET A 21 10.07 -0.61 7.61
CA MET A 21 10.29 -0.27 6.20
C MET A 21 8.98 0.05 5.49
N GLY A 22 7.91 -0.70 5.74
CA GLY A 22 6.58 -0.42 5.18
C GLY A 22 6.08 0.98 5.55
N HIS A 23 6.23 1.38 6.82
CA HIS A 23 5.86 2.73 7.27
C HIS A 23 6.74 3.82 6.65
N MET A 24 8.05 3.59 6.60
CA MET A 24 9.01 4.56 6.04
C MET A 24 8.75 4.82 4.56
N VAL A 25 8.56 3.77 3.76
CA VAL A 25 8.26 3.88 2.33
C VAL A 25 6.95 4.63 2.13
N ARG A 26 5.88 4.23 2.81
CA ARG A 26 4.57 4.91 2.70
C ARG A 26 4.67 6.40 3.01
N HIS A 27 5.34 6.75 4.10
CA HIS A 27 5.52 8.15 4.49
C HIS A 27 6.40 8.92 3.50
N ALA A 28 7.47 8.30 3.00
CA ALA A 28 8.33 8.92 1.98
C ALA A 28 7.55 9.23 0.70
N THR A 29 6.70 8.31 0.24
CA THR A 29 5.86 8.48 -0.96
C THR A 29 4.78 9.56 -0.76
N GLU A 30 4.09 9.58 0.38
CA GLU A 30 3.14 10.65 0.74
C GLU A 30 3.81 12.03 0.69
N ARG A 31 5.01 12.16 1.29
CA ARG A 31 5.77 13.42 1.22
C ARG A 31 6.17 13.78 -0.21
N ALA A 32 6.52 12.81 -1.04
CA ALA A 32 6.87 13.07 -2.44
C ALA A 32 5.68 13.67 -3.22
N LEU A 33 4.46 13.17 -2.99
CA LEU A 33 3.22 13.71 -3.58
C LEU A 33 2.94 15.15 -3.12
N GLN A 34 3.19 15.46 -1.85
CA GLN A 34 3.06 16.81 -1.30
C GLN A 34 4.09 17.77 -1.91
N VAL A 35 5.36 17.35 -2.02
CA VAL A 35 6.44 18.16 -2.62
C VAL A 35 6.16 18.44 -4.09
N ALA A 36 5.53 17.51 -4.81
CA ALA A 36 5.08 17.72 -6.19
C ALA A 36 3.93 18.74 -6.31
N GLY A 37 3.41 19.28 -5.19
CA GLY A 37 2.34 20.28 -5.18
C GLY A 37 0.96 19.71 -5.50
N THR A 38 0.78 18.39 -5.37
CA THR A 38 -0.53 17.75 -5.60
C THR A 38 -1.37 17.78 -4.33
N ASP A 39 -2.69 17.87 -4.47
CA ASP A 39 -3.66 17.65 -3.37
C ASP A 39 -4.04 16.15 -3.23
N LEU A 40 -3.14 15.28 -3.66
CA LEU A 40 -3.34 13.83 -3.64
C LEU A 40 -2.68 13.24 -2.41
N THR A 41 -3.45 12.42 -1.70
CA THR A 41 -2.89 11.42 -0.79
C THR A 41 -2.42 10.21 -1.61
N LEU A 42 -1.56 9.38 -1.03
CA LEU A 42 -1.12 8.14 -1.68
C LEU A 42 -2.31 7.25 -2.04
N ALA A 43 -3.29 7.12 -1.15
CA ALA A 43 -4.50 6.35 -1.42
C ALA A 43 -5.30 6.87 -2.63
N LYS A 44 -5.42 8.20 -2.78
CA LYS A 44 -6.09 8.78 -3.97
C LYS A 44 -5.27 8.51 -5.24
N TYR A 45 -3.95 8.61 -5.15
CA TYR A 45 -3.05 8.34 -6.26
C TYR A 45 -3.14 6.88 -6.73
N GLU A 46 -3.14 5.91 -5.81
CA GLU A 46 -3.29 4.48 -6.13
C GLU A 46 -4.60 4.18 -6.85
N LEU A 47 -5.72 4.81 -6.45
CA LEU A 47 -7.00 4.67 -7.15
C LEU A 47 -6.94 5.22 -8.58
N LEU A 48 -6.29 6.37 -8.77
CA LEU A 48 -6.10 6.94 -10.11
C LEU A 48 -5.22 6.02 -10.97
N HIS A 49 -4.16 5.46 -10.39
CA HIS A 49 -3.27 4.52 -11.08
C HIS A 49 -4.03 3.28 -11.58
N CYS A 50 -4.81 2.62 -10.73
CA CYS A 50 -5.62 1.49 -11.17
C CYS A 50 -6.64 1.87 -12.24
N GLY A 51 -7.18 3.09 -12.20
CA GLY A 51 -7.98 3.64 -13.29
C GLY A 51 -7.20 3.76 -14.59
N THR A 52 -5.91 4.12 -14.57
CA THR A 52 -5.09 4.26 -15.79
C THR A 52 -4.69 2.95 -16.46
N CYS A 53 -4.66 1.85 -15.72
CA CYS A 53 -4.28 0.53 -16.25
C CYS A 53 -5.39 -0.10 -17.12
N GLU A 54 -6.63 0.36 -16.97
CA GLU A 54 -7.76 -0.06 -17.79
C GLU A 54 -7.83 0.69 -19.13
N SER A 55 -8.12 -0.04 -20.21
CA SER A 55 -8.13 0.49 -21.59
C SER A 55 -9.08 1.68 -21.81
N GLU A 56 -10.20 1.70 -21.07
CA GLU A 56 -11.18 2.80 -21.10
C GLU A 56 -10.99 3.83 -19.99
N ARG A 57 -9.94 3.69 -19.17
CA ARG A 57 -9.71 4.44 -17.94
C ARG A 57 -10.88 4.42 -16.95
N ARG A 58 -11.60 3.31 -16.95
CA ARG A 58 -12.81 3.09 -16.14
C ARG A 58 -12.75 1.70 -15.56
N ILE A 59 -13.14 1.62 -14.29
CA ILE A 59 -13.18 0.38 -13.53
C ILE A 59 -14.45 0.39 -12.69
N ARG A 60 -15.13 -0.77 -12.59
CA ARG A 60 -16.34 -0.87 -11.76
C ARG A 60 -15.95 -0.76 -10.30
N MET A 61 -16.80 -0.13 -9.47
CA MET A 61 -16.48 0.08 -8.05
C MET A 61 -16.14 -1.21 -7.28
N GLY A 62 -16.81 -2.33 -7.58
CA GLY A 62 -16.51 -3.63 -6.95
C GLY A 62 -15.14 -4.19 -7.36
N GLU A 63 -14.75 -3.98 -8.61
CA GLU A 63 -13.44 -4.34 -9.14
C GLU A 63 -12.38 -3.40 -8.56
N LEU A 64 -12.63 -2.09 -8.54
CA LEU A 64 -11.77 -1.08 -7.93
C LEU A 64 -11.46 -1.41 -6.47
N ALA A 65 -12.49 -1.75 -5.67
CA ALA A 65 -12.32 -2.13 -4.27
C ALA A 65 -11.54 -3.45 -4.06
N THR A 66 -11.41 -4.26 -5.11
CA THR A 66 -10.62 -5.49 -5.10
C THR A 66 -9.17 -5.18 -5.47
N VAL A 67 -8.95 -4.48 -6.58
CA VAL A 67 -7.60 -4.15 -7.07
C VAL A 67 -6.89 -3.11 -6.21
N SER A 68 -7.62 -2.17 -5.59
CA SER A 68 -7.02 -1.16 -4.70
C SER A 68 -6.46 -1.72 -3.39
N ARG A 69 -6.65 -3.02 -3.12
CA ARG A 69 -5.98 -3.71 -2.00
C ARG A 69 -4.58 -4.20 -2.38
N HIS A 70 -4.32 -4.30 -3.68
CA HIS A 70 -3.08 -4.75 -4.31
C HIS A 70 -2.78 -3.89 -5.54
N PRO A 71 -2.62 -2.56 -5.38
CA PRO A 71 -2.46 -1.64 -6.51
C PRO A 71 -1.22 -1.95 -7.35
N GLU A 72 -0.26 -2.74 -6.87
CA GLU A 72 0.89 -3.27 -7.61
C GLU A 72 0.55 -4.30 -8.70
N THR A 73 -0.71 -4.76 -8.73
CA THR A 73 -1.22 -5.71 -9.75
C THR A 73 -2.06 -5.05 -10.84
N CYS A 74 -2.29 -3.75 -10.69
CA CYS A 74 -2.60 -2.83 -11.78
C CYS A 74 -1.29 -2.56 -12.55
#